data_AF-A0A0T1WRL0-F1
#
_entry.id   AF-A0A0T1WRL0-F1
#
_cell.length_a   1.000
_cell.length_b   1.000
_cell.length_c   1.000
_cell.angle_alpha   90.00
_cell.angle_beta   90.00
_cell.angle_gamma   90.00
#
_symmetry.space_group_name_H-M   'P 1'
#
loop_
_entity.id
_entity.type
_entity.pdbx_description
1 polymer ?
#
loop_
_entity_poly.entity_id
_entity_poly.type
_entity_poly.pdbx_seq_one_letter_code
_entity_poly.pdbx_strand_id
1 'polypeptide(L)'
;MSANSALPAARTIANVQAIIHLVRSIIRTDGADCNCRDAVDQALVGLERRETELAAEDLLAAAVRQREKIIKLTDLLRDLGEAPAESDAGVIEEAALLFDDLAIQARFGAQLMRAIGGGEDGAVLS
;
A
#
# COMPACT_ATOMS: atom_id res chain seq x y z
N MET A 1 -9.77 -13.28 7.14
CA MET A 1 -8.67 -13.58 6.18
C MET A 1 -7.82 -12.34 5.96
N SER A 2 -6.50 -12.52 6.00
CA SER A 2 -5.43 -11.52 6.17
C SER A 2 -5.60 -10.14 5.52
N ALA A 3 -5.71 -9.12 6.38
CA ALA A 3 -5.23 -7.78 6.12
C ALA A 3 -3.77 -7.70 6.62
N ASN A 4 -2.76 -7.87 5.76
CA ASN A 4 -1.40 -7.46 6.15
C ASN A 4 -0.32 -7.33 5.05
N SER A 5 -0.64 -7.39 3.76
CA SER A 5 0.42 -7.35 2.72
C SER A 5 0.84 -5.95 2.25
N ALA A 6 0.19 -4.88 2.72
CA ALA A 6 0.52 -3.51 2.33
C ALA A 6 1.36 -2.73 3.36
N LEU A 7 1.19 -3.01 4.66
CA LEU A 7 2.08 -2.49 5.72
C LEU A 7 3.58 -2.83 5.54
N PRO A 8 3.98 -3.99 4.95
CA PRO A 8 5.38 -4.33 4.79
C PRO A 8 6.11 -3.36 3.85
N ALA A 9 5.52 -2.99 2.72
CA ALA A 9 6.17 -2.14 1.71
C ALA A 9 6.48 -0.73 2.26
N ALA A 10 5.50 -0.09 2.88
CA ALA A 10 5.69 1.22 3.52
C ALA A 10 6.72 1.17 4.67
N ARG A 11 6.71 0.08 5.46
CA ARG A 11 7.69 -0.14 6.53
C ARG A 11 9.09 -0.41 5.99
N THR A 12 9.20 -1.09 4.85
CA THR A 12 10.47 -1.33 4.15
C THR A 12 11.05 -0.03 3.61
N ILE A 13 10.25 0.85 2.99
CA ILE A 13 10.72 2.18 2.55
C ILE A 13 11.29 2.98 3.73
N ALA A 14 10.53 3.10 4.83
CA ALA A 14 10.97 3.84 6.01
C ALA A 14 12.27 3.25 6.61
N ASN A 15 12.42 1.92 6.59
CA ASN A 15 13.65 1.26 7.03
C ASN A 15 14.83 1.53 6.08
N VAL A 16 14.61 1.50 4.77
CA VAL A 16 15.63 1.81 3.77
C VAL A 16 16.11 3.25 3.93
N GLN A 17 15.20 4.22 4.07
CA GLN A 17 15.55 5.62 4.30
C GLN A 17 16.36 5.79 5.59
N ALA A 18 15.96 5.15 6.69
CA ALA A 18 16.70 5.19 7.95
C ALA A 18 18.12 4.62 7.80
N ILE A 19 18.29 3.52 7.09
CA ILE A 19 19.60 2.92 6.79
C ILE A 19 20.44 3.85 5.92
N ILE A 20 19.85 4.41 4.87
CA ILE A 20 20.52 5.35 3.97
C ILE A 20 21.02 6.57 4.77
N HIS A 21 20.21 7.13 5.68
CA HIS A 21 20.61 8.22 6.56
C HIS A 21 21.76 7.83 7.49
N LEU A 22 21.73 6.63 8.05
CA LEU A 22 22.81 6.09 8.88
C LEU A 22 24.12 5.98 8.10
N VAL A 23 24.08 5.39 6.90
CA VAL A 23 25.27 5.23 6.04
C VAL A 23 25.85 6.60 5.67
N ARG A 24 25.00 7.55 5.27
CA ARG A 24 25.39 8.95 5.05
C ARG A 24 26.06 9.58 6.27
N SER A 25 25.57 9.27 7.48
CA SER A 25 26.16 9.77 8.72
C SER A 25 27.57 9.22 8.97
N ILE A 26 27.76 7.90 8.78
CA ILE A 26 29.04 7.23 9.00
C ILE A 26 30.12 7.77 8.05
N ILE A 27 29.79 7.90 6.77
CA ILE A 27 30.75 8.32 5.73
C ILE A 27 31.20 9.77 5.90
N ARG A 28 30.33 10.63 6.46
CA ARG A 28 30.70 12.01 6.81
C ARG A 28 31.69 12.06 7.97
N THR A 29 31.60 11.14 8.93
CA THR A 29 32.45 11.12 10.13
C THR A 29 33.79 10.42 9.93
N ASP A 30 33.92 9.52 8.96
CA ASP A 30 35.04 8.58 8.89
C ASP A 30 36.26 9.06 8.08
N GLY A 31 36.43 10.37 7.89
CA GLY A 31 37.60 10.93 7.19
C GLY A 31 37.74 10.54 5.70
N ALA A 32 36.70 9.95 5.09
CA ALA A 32 36.68 9.59 3.68
C ALA A 32 37.00 10.80 2.78
N ASP A 33 37.77 10.58 1.72
CA ASP A 33 38.03 11.61 0.72
C ASP A 33 36.75 12.02 -0.01
N CYS A 34 36.75 13.21 -0.60
CA CYS A 34 35.55 13.77 -1.24
C CYS A 34 35.04 12.87 -2.38
N ASN A 35 35.93 12.19 -3.10
CA ASN A 35 35.56 11.31 -4.21
C ASN A 35 34.79 10.08 -3.73
N CYS A 36 35.22 9.48 -2.61
CA CYS A 36 34.55 8.35 -1.99
C CYS A 36 33.17 8.75 -1.44
N ARG A 37 33.07 9.94 -0.84
CA ARG A 37 31.79 10.49 -0.36
C ARG A 37 30.79 10.67 -1.51
N ASP A 38 31.22 11.31 -2.59
CA ASP A 38 30.37 11.55 -3.76
C ASP A 38 29.91 10.24 -4.41
N ALA A 39 30.80 9.25 -4.51
CA ALA A 39 30.48 7.95 -5.08
C ALA A 39 29.42 7.21 -4.25
N VAL A 40 29.52 7.26 -2.91
CA VAL A 40 28.53 6.60 -2.05
C VAL A 40 27.21 7.38 -2.03
N ASP A 41 27.23 8.71 -1.98
CA ASP A 41 26.00 9.49 -2.04
C ASP A 41 25.23 9.23 -3.34
N GLN A 42 25.91 9.13 -4.48
CA GLN A 42 25.28 8.74 -5.76
C GLN A 42 24.69 7.33 -5.70
N ALA A 43 25.40 6.35 -5.12
CA ALA A 43 24.90 5.00 -4.95
C ALA A 43 23.64 4.95 -4.06
N LEU A 44 23.63 5.73 -2.97
CA LEU A 44 22.48 5.82 -2.05
C LEU A 44 21.27 6.49 -2.71
N VAL A 45 21.46 7.52 -3.52
CA VAL A 45 20.37 8.13 -4.32
C VAL A 45 19.79 7.11 -5.30
N GLY A 46 20.64 6.32 -5.96
CA GLY A 46 20.21 5.25 -6.86
C GLY A 46 19.40 4.17 -6.13
N LEU A 47 19.82 3.79 -4.92
CA LEU A 47 19.10 2.84 -4.07
C LEU A 47 17.75 3.39 -3.62
N GLU A 48 17.71 4.63 -3.11
CA GLU A 48 16.48 5.28 -2.64
C GLU A 48 15.41 5.33 -3.73
N ARG A 49 15.80 5.72 -4.95
CA ARG A 49 14.90 5.73 -6.11
C ARG A 49 14.36 4.34 -6.41
N ARG A 50 15.24 3.33 -6.47
CA ARG A 50 14.84 1.96 -6.82
C ARG A 50 13.90 1.33 -5.79
N GLU A 51 14.19 1.52 -4.50
CA GLU A 51 13.35 0.99 -3.42
C GLU A 51 11.99 1.69 -3.38
N THR A 52 11.94 2.99 -3.70
CA THR A 52 10.68 3.74 -3.86
C THR A 52 9.86 3.20 -5.03
N GLU A 53 10.49 2.92 -6.18
CA GLU A 53 9.83 2.33 -7.35
C GLU A 53 9.26 0.94 -7.04
N LEU A 54 10.06 0.05 -6.44
CA LEU A 54 9.62 -1.30 -6.05
C LEU A 54 8.44 -1.26 -5.08
N ALA A 55 8.50 -0.38 -4.08
CA ALA A 55 7.40 -0.25 -3.13
C ALA A 55 6.12 0.30 -3.78
N ALA A 56 6.23 1.21 -4.75
CA ALA A 56 5.08 1.70 -5.51
C ALA A 56 4.44 0.56 -6.34
N GLU A 57 5.25 -0.31 -6.96
CA GLU A 57 4.77 -1.50 -7.67
C GLU A 57 4.03 -2.47 -6.74
N ASP A 58 4.57 -2.72 -5.54
CA ASP A 58 3.95 -3.60 -4.54
C ASP A 58 2.59 -3.05 -4.06
N LEU A 59 2.53 -1.75 -3.80
CA LEU A 59 1.29 -1.06 -3.42
C LEU A 59 0.26 -1.11 -4.56
N LEU A 60 0.70 -0.91 -5.81
CA LEU A 60 -0.18 -0.99 -6.97
C LEU A 60 -0.73 -2.42 -7.13
N ALA A 61 0.12 -3.43 -7.01
CA ALA A 61 -0.29 -4.83 -7.04
C ALA A 61 -1.30 -5.13 -5.90
N ALA A 62 -1.11 -4.56 -4.71
CA ALA A 62 -2.05 -4.67 -3.61
C ALA A 62 -3.40 -3.99 -3.89
N ALA A 63 -3.40 -2.82 -4.55
CA ALA A 63 -4.62 -2.12 -4.95
C ALA A 63 -5.39 -2.90 -6.02
N VAL A 64 -4.68 -3.46 -7.01
CA VAL A 64 -5.24 -4.37 -8.02
C VAL A 64 -5.93 -5.57 -7.34
N ARG A 65 -5.32 -6.16 -6.31
CA ARG A 65 -5.97 -7.24 -5.54
C ARG A 65 -7.26 -6.81 -4.85
N GLN A 66 -7.40 -5.57 -4.38
CA GLN A 66 -8.67 -5.09 -3.82
C GLN A 66 -9.74 -4.94 -4.90
N ARG A 67 -9.37 -4.48 -6.10
CA ARG A 67 -10.28 -4.43 -7.25
C ARG A 67 -10.82 -5.82 -7.60
N GLU A 68 -9.96 -6.84 -7.64
CA GLU A 68 -10.40 -8.22 -7.92
C GLU A 68 -11.38 -8.76 -6.86
N LYS A 69 -11.21 -8.37 -5.59
CA LYS A 69 -12.20 -8.71 -4.55
C LYS A 69 -13.52 -8.00 -4.75
N ILE A 70 -13.49 -6.71 -5.11
CA ILE A 70 -14.69 -5.92 -5.41
C ILE A 70 -15.48 -6.56 -6.54
N ILE A 71 -14.82 -6.99 -7.62
CA ILE A 71 -15.46 -7.69 -8.73
C ILE A 71 -16.19 -8.95 -8.22
N LYS A 72 -15.51 -9.80 -7.45
CA LYS A 72 -16.12 -11.03 -6.90
C LYS A 72 -17.32 -10.77 -5.97
N LEU A 73 -17.21 -9.77 -5.11
CA LEU A 73 -18.31 -9.36 -4.22
C LEU A 73 -19.50 -8.81 -5.02
N THR A 74 -19.23 -8.11 -6.12
CA THR A 74 -20.26 -7.59 -7.03
C THR A 74 -20.94 -8.71 -7.80
N ASP A 75 -20.20 -9.72 -8.25
CA ASP A 75 -20.77 -10.92 -8.86
C ASP A 75 -21.69 -11.65 -7.88
N LEU A 76 -21.28 -11.83 -6.62
CA LEU A 76 -22.12 -12.45 -5.61
C LEU A 76 -23.41 -11.65 -5.32
N LEU A 77 -23.31 -10.31 -5.28
CA LEU A 77 -24.48 -9.45 -5.14
C LEU A 77 -25.44 -9.55 -6.34
N ARG A 78 -24.91 -9.72 -7.57
CA ARG A 78 -25.75 -9.96 -8.75
C ARG A 78 -26.52 -11.27 -8.59
N ASP A 79 -25.85 -12.33 -8.17
CA ASP A 79 -26.46 -13.64 -7.98
C ASP A 79 -27.59 -13.58 -6.92
N LEU A 80 -27.43 -12.74 -5.88
CA LEU A 80 -28.49 -12.46 -4.90
C LEU A 80 -29.61 -11.57 -5.44
N GLY A 81 -29.31 -10.59 -6.31
CA GLY A 81 -30.29 -9.69 -6.90
C GLY A 81 -31.24 -10.35 -7.91
N GLU A 82 -30.88 -11.53 -8.40
CA GLU A 82 -31.77 -12.41 -9.18
C GLU A 82 -32.78 -13.16 -8.29
N ALA A 83 -32.62 -13.11 -6.96
CA ALA A 83 -33.58 -13.69 -6.03
C ALA A 83 -34.89 -12.87 -6.00
N PRO A 84 -36.05 -13.54 -5.82
CA PRO A 84 -37.35 -12.86 -5.79
C PRO A 84 -37.44 -11.84 -4.64
N ALA A 85 -38.26 -10.80 -4.83
CA ALA A 85 -38.47 -9.73 -3.83
C ALA A 85 -39.03 -10.22 -2.46
N GLU A 86 -39.53 -11.46 -2.42
CA GLU A 86 -39.99 -12.17 -1.22
C GLU A 86 -38.84 -12.92 -0.50
N SER A 87 -37.59 -12.58 -0.80
CA SER A 87 -36.42 -13.23 -0.21
C SER A 87 -36.44 -13.17 1.32
N ASP A 88 -36.00 -14.26 1.96
CA ASP A 88 -35.91 -14.38 3.41
C ASP A 88 -35.05 -13.25 4.00
N ALA A 89 -35.38 -12.82 5.22
CA ALA A 89 -34.68 -11.75 5.93
C ALA A 89 -33.17 -12.01 6.04
N GLY A 90 -32.76 -13.28 6.15
CA GLY A 90 -31.35 -13.68 6.15
C GLY A 90 -30.62 -13.37 4.83
N VAL A 91 -31.30 -13.48 3.68
CA VAL A 91 -30.72 -13.16 2.36
C VAL A 91 -30.50 -11.64 2.22
N ILE A 92 -31.45 -10.85 2.73
CA ILE A 92 -31.34 -9.38 2.76
C ILE A 92 -30.18 -8.96 3.66
N GLU A 93 -30.04 -9.59 4.82
CA GLU A 93 -28.92 -9.34 5.75
C GLU A 93 -27.57 -9.71 5.10
N GLU A 94 -27.48 -10.85 4.41
CA GLU A 94 -26.27 -11.25 3.69
C GLU A 94 -25.91 -10.25 2.58
N ALA A 95 -26.89 -9.77 1.80
CA ALA A 95 -26.67 -8.74 0.79
C ALA A 95 -26.14 -7.43 1.42
N ALA A 96 -26.67 -7.02 2.59
CA ALA A 96 -26.17 -5.85 3.31
C ALA A 96 -24.70 -6.01 3.73
N LEU A 97 -24.33 -7.19 4.26
CA LEU A 97 -22.94 -7.49 4.64
C LEU A 97 -21.98 -7.46 3.44
N LEU A 98 -22.42 -7.91 2.27
CA LEU A 98 -21.61 -7.83 1.05
C LEU A 98 -21.37 -6.38 0.58
N PHE A 99 -22.34 -5.49 0.75
CA PHE A 99 -22.13 -4.06 0.50
C PHE A 99 -21.13 -3.44 1.48
N ASP A 100 -21.17 -3.82 2.75
CA ASP A 100 -20.18 -3.38 3.73
C ASP A 100 -18.76 -3.85 3.36
N ASP A 101 -18.62 -5.11 2.94
CA ASP A 101 -17.35 -5.67 2.47
C ASP A 101 -16.81 -4.95 1.23
N LEU A 102 -17.68 -4.62 0.26
CA LEU A 102 -17.33 -3.80 -0.90
C LEU A 102 -16.76 -2.45 -0.46
N ALA A 103 -17.44 -1.77 0.44
CA ALA A 103 -17.02 -0.47 0.95
C ALA A 103 -15.66 -0.56 1.66
N ILE A 104 -15.43 -1.63 2.42
CA ILE A 104 -14.13 -1.92 3.05
C ILE A 104 -13.04 -2.07 1.98
N GLN A 105 -13.23 -2.94 0.98
CA GLN A 105 -12.21 -3.17 -0.05
C GLN A 105 -11.93 -1.90 -0.87
N ALA A 106 -12.95 -1.11 -1.19
CA ALA A 106 -12.82 0.16 -1.90
C ALA A 106 -12.01 1.18 -1.10
N ARG A 107 -12.30 1.32 0.20
CA ARG A 107 -11.52 2.19 1.11
C ARG A 107 -10.06 1.75 1.18
N PHE A 108 -9.78 0.46 1.33
CA PHE A 108 -8.41 -0.05 1.34
C PHE A 108 -7.70 0.22 0.01
N GLY A 109 -8.33 -0.06 -1.13
CA GLY A 109 -7.77 0.27 -2.45
C GLY A 109 -7.41 1.75 -2.59
N ALA A 110 -8.28 2.65 -2.14
CA ALA A 110 -8.04 4.09 -2.16
C ALA A 110 -6.87 4.52 -1.24
N GLN A 111 -6.70 3.88 -0.08
CA GLN A 111 -5.57 4.14 0.81
C GLN A 111 -4.24 3.72 0.17
N LEU A 112 -4.22 2.56 -0.51
CA LEU A 112 -3.03 2.08 -1.22
C LEU A 112 -2.63 3.03 -2.35
N MET A 113 -3.59 3.50 -3.15
CA MET A 113 -3.32 4.45 -4.22
C MET A 113 -2.83 5.80 -3.69
N ARG A 114 -3.37 6.27 -2.55
CA ARG A 114 -2.87 7.48 -1.89
C ARG A 114 -1.44 7.30 -1.37
N ALA A 115 -1.08 6.14 -0.85
CA ALA A 115 0.29 5.86 -0.43
C ALA A 115 1.30 5.89 -1.59
N ILE A 116 0.86 5.54 -2.82
CA ILE A 116 1.68 5.69 -4.03
C ILE A 116 1.83 7.16 -4.42
N GLY A 117 0.74 7.93 -4.40
CA GLY A 117 0.75 9.34 -4.81
C GLY A 117 1.28 10.33 -3.77
N GLY A 118 1.37 9.91 -2.50
CA GLY A 118 1.62 10.78 -1.34
C GLY A 118 2.89 10.41 -0.57
N GLY A 119 4.04 10.42 -1.24
CA GLY A 119 5.36 10.46 -0.56
C GLY A 119 5.57 11.69 0.35
N GLU A 120 4.59 12.58 0.48
CA GLU A 120 4.59 13.76 1.34
C GLU A 120 3.21 13.92 2.00
N ASP A 121 2.98 13.26 3.13
CA ASP A 121 2.14 13.78 4.23
C ASP A 121 2.35 12.95 5.50
N GLY A 122 3.56 13.09 6.06
CA GLY A 122 3.80 12.86 7.48
C GLY A 122 3.30 14.04 8.32
N ALA A 123 1.99 14.31 8.31
CA ALA A 123 1.26 15.21 9.22
C ALA A 123 -0.20 15.16 8.74
N VAL A 124 -1.23 14.77 9.49
CA VAL A 124 -1.62 15.12 10.85
C VAL A 124 -2.57 14.02 11.31
N LEU A 125 -2.16 13.22 12.29
CA LEU A 125 -3.09 12.65 13.25
C LEU A 125 -3.15 13.64 14.41
N SER A 126 -4.23 14.42 14.43
CA SER A 126 -4.76 15.16 15.58
C SER A 126 -6.28 15.06 15.49
#